data_AF-A0A3S4W2S1-F1
#
_entry.id   AF-A0A3S4W2S1-F1
#
_cell.length_a   1.000
_cell.length_b   1.000
_cell.length_c   1.000
_cell.angle_alpha   90.00
_cell.angle_beta   90.00
_cell.angle_gamma   90.00
#
_symmetry.space_group_name_H-M   'P 1'
#
loop_
_entity.id
_entity.type
_entity.pdbx_description
1 polymer ?
#
loop_
_entity_poly.entity_id
_entity_poly.type
_entity_poly.pdbx_seq_one_letter_code
_entity_poly.pdbx_strand_id
1 'polypeptide(L)'
;MAVADIITGMVADVTTILDTARKNGDNILFEGAQGTMLDIDHGTYPFVTSSNTTAGGVATGSGFGPRNLDYVLGIIKAYCTRVGGGPFTTELFDEVGTEIARKGNEFGAVTGRPRRCGWFDAVAIRRAIQLNSISGFCMTKLDVLDGFDEIKICIAYKMPNGEIVEYAPLSAKDWEGIEPIYETLPGWKEIRSVLLM
;
A
#
# COMPACT_ATOMS: atom_id res chain seq x y z
N MET A 1 -11.53 0.53 -35.76
CA MET A 1 -10.34 0.19 -36.58
C MET A 1 -9.29 1.30 -36.65
N ALA A 2 -9.60 2.58 -36.40
CA ALA A 2 -8.64 3.69 -36.60
C ALA A 2 -7.33 3.63 -35.77
N VAL A 3 -7.28 2.86 -34.69
CA VAL A 3 -6.07 2.69 -33.85
C VAL A 3 -5.51 1.27 -33.90
N ALA A 4 -6.08 0.38 -34.72
CA ALA A 4 -5.71 -1.04 -34.73
C ALA A 4 -4.23 -1.21 -35.09
N ASP A 5 -3.77 -0.57 -36.17
CA ASP A 5 -2.39 -0.67 -36.65
C ASP A 5 -1.37 -0.13 -35.63
N ILE A 6 -1.76 0.89 -34.85
CA ILE A 6 -0.93 1.44 -33.78
C ILE A 6 -0.75 0.38 -32.67
N ILE A 7 -1.84 -0.27 -32.26
CA ILE A 7 -1.81 -1.27 -31.18
C ILE A 7 -1.13 -2.57 -31.63
N THR A 8 -1.49 -3.08 -32.81
CA THR A 8 -0.91 -4.33 -33.34
C THR A 8 0.58 -4.19 -33.64
N GLY A 9 1.05 -2.98 -34.00
CA GLY A 9 2.47 -2.67 -34.12
C GLY A 9 3.28 -2.74 -32.83
N MET A 10 2.62 -2.77 -31.66
CA MET A 10 3.26 -2.89 -30.34
C MET A 10 3.19 -4.31 -29.75
N VAL A 11 2.49 -5.24 -30.40
CA VAL A 11 2.32 -6.62 -29.88
C VAL A 11 3.65 -7.36 -29.92
N ALA A 12 3.98 -8.02 -28.82
CA ALA A 12 5.19 -8.83 -28.71
C ALA A 12 4.96 -10.05 -27.81
N ASP A 13 5.80 -11.08 -27.97
CA ASP A 13 5.89 -12.19 -27.02
C ASP A 13 6.65 -11.72 -25.76
N VAL A 14 5.90 -11.11 -24.85
CA VAL A 14 6.42 -10.53 -23.60
C VAL A 14 7.13 -11.58 -22.74
N THR A 15 6.58 -12.80 -22.65
CA THR A 15 7.18 -13.88 -21.85
C THR A 15 8.58 -14.23 -22.34
N THR A 16 8.74 -14.38 -23.66
CA THR A 16 10.06 -14.66 -24.26
C THR A 16 11.02 -13.48 -24.10
N ILE A 17 10.53 -12.24 -24.23
CA ILE A 17 11.34 -11.03 -24.01
C ILE A 17 11.88 -10.98 -22.58
N LEU A 18 11.02 -11.19 -21.58
CA LEU A 18 11.40 -11.13 -20.17
C LEU A 18 12.37 -12.25 -19.79
N ASP A 19 12.15 -13.49 -20.25
CA ASP A 19 13.09 -14.59 -19.99
C ASP A 19 14.43 -14.39 -20.70
N THR A 20 14.43 -13.80 -21.90
CA THR A 20 15.67 -13.45 -22.62
C THR A 20 16.45 -12.37 -21.87
N ALA A 21 15.79 -11.28 -21.47
CA ALA A 21 16.41 -10.21 -20.70
C ALA A 21 17.01 -10.74 -19.39
N ARG A 22 16.27 -11.61 -18.67
CA ARG A 22 16.78 -12.30 -17.48
C ARG A 22 18.01 -13.16 -17.77
N LYS A 23 18.00 -13.96 -18.84
CA LYS A 23 19.16 -14.81 -19.24
C LYS A 23 20.38 -13.99 -19.62
N ASN A 24 20.18 -12.78 -20.15
CA ASN A 24 21.25 -11.84 -20.47
C ASN A 24 21.82 -11.12 -19.24
N GLY A 25 21.17 -11.23 -18.08
CA GLY A 25 21.55 -10.52 -16.86
C GLY A 25 21.07 -9.06 -16.82
N ASP A 26 20.05 -8.71 -17.61
CA ASP A 26 19.45 -7.38 -17.60
C ASP A 26 18.60 -7.18 -16.34
N ASN A 27 18.49 -5.92 -15.90
CA ASN A 27 17.60 -5.55 -14.80
C ASN A 27 16.18 -5.33 -15.30
N ILE A 28 15.20 -5.93 -14.62
CA ILE A 28 13.77 -5.81 -14.93
C ILE A 28 13.05 -5.23 -13.72
N LEU A 29 12.31 -4.14 -13.92
CA LEU A 29 11.47 -3.53 -12.89
C LEU A 29 10.00 -3.78 -13.21
N PHE A 30 9.29 -4.40 -12.27
CA PHE A 30 7.83 -4.55 -12.34
C PHE A 30 7.16 -3.46 -11.50
N GLU A 31 6.28 -2.69 -12.11
CA GLU A 31 5.50 -1.65 -11.43
C GLU A 31 4.12 -2.19 -11.04
N GLY A 32 3.88 -2.27 -9.73
CA GLY A 32 2.56 -2.62 -9.19
C GLY A 32 1.65 -1.40 -9.12
N ALA A 33 0.40 -1.54 -9.56
CA ALA A 33 -0.63 -0.55 -9.34
C ALA A 33 -1.40 -0.83 -8.04
N GLN A 34 -1.97 0.23 -7.45
CA GLN A 34 -2.81 0.17 -6.25
C GLN A 34 -2.02 -0.27 -5.00
N GLY A 35 -2.61 -1.08 -4.11
CA GLY A 35 -1.92 -1.54 -2.91
C GLY A 35 -2.55 -2.80 -2.33
N THR A 36 -1.76 -3.59 -1.60
CA THR A 36 -2.12 -4.95 -1.14
C THR A 36 -3.46 -5.05 -0.43
N MET A 37 -3.85 -4.05 0.37
CA MET A 37 -5.14 -4.07 1.08
C MET A 37 -6.36 -3.87 0.15
N LEU A 38 -6.13 -3.66 -1.14
CA LEU A 38 -7.13 -3.60 -2.22
C LEU A 38 -7.07 -4.84 -3.13
N ASP A 39 -6.23 -5.83 -2.84
CA ASP A 39 -6.19 -7.10 -3.56
C ASP A 39 -7.56 -7.81 -3.54
N ILE A 40 -7.96 -8.41 -4.66
CA ILE A 40 -9.27 -9.06 -4.78
C ILE A 40 -9.46 -10.23 -3.79
N ASP A 41 -8.41 -10.98 -3.50
CA ASP A 41 -8.47 -12.18 -2.64
C ASP A 41 -8.06 -11.87 -1.20
N HIS A 42 -7.09 -10.96 -1.04
CA HIS A 42 -6.42 -10.73 0.25
C HIS A 42 -6.63 -9.33 0.85
N GLY A 43 -7.34 -8.46 0.13
CA GLY A 43 -7.70 -7.13 0.60
C GLY A 43 -8.98 -7.12 1.44
N THR A 44 -9.48 -5.92 1.73
CA THR A 44 -10.68 -5.72 2.55
C THR A 44 -11.99 -5.99 1.77
N TYR A 45 -12.17 -7.19 1.24
CA TYR A 45 -13.32 -7.56 0.40
C TYR A 45 -14.66 -7.30 1.14
N PRO A 46 -15.66 -6.63 0.51
CA PRO A 46 -15.80 -6.35 -0.93
C PRO A 46 -15.21 -5.00 -1.39
N PHE A 47 -14.52 -4.27 -0.51
CA PHE A 47 -13.98 -2.94 -0.80
C PHE A 47 -12.57 -3.02 -1.38
N VAL A 48 -12.46 -3.75 -2.49
CA VAL A 48 -11.20 -4.12 -3.16
C VAL A 48 -11.32 -3.82 -4.65
N THR A 49 -10.23 -4.01 -5.38
CA THR A 49 -10.26 -3.99 -6.84
C THR A 49 -10.61 -5.36 -7.42
N SER A 50 -10.71 -5.46 -8.73
CA SER A 50 -11.07 -6.69 -9.45
C SER A 50 -9.86 -7.52 -9.88
N SER A 51 -8.66 -7.21 -9.38
CA SER A 51 -7.41 -7.90 -9.71
C SER A 51 -6.55 -8.11 -8.48
N ASN A 52 -5.56 -8.99 -8.61
CA ASN A 52 -4.52 -9.11 -7.60
C ASN A 52 -3.58 -7.91 -7.67
N THR A 53 -3.23 -7.38 -6.51
CA THR A 53 -2.31 -6.23 -6.33
C THR A 53 -1.08 -6.63 -5.50
N THR A 54 -0.97 -7.91 -5.17
CA THR A 54 0.20 -8.51 -4.54
C THR A 54 1.29 -8.84 -5.56
N ALA A 55 2.51 -9.06 -5.08
CA ALA A 55 3.66 -9.47 -5.88
C ALA A 55 3.41 -10.76 -6.69
N GLY A 56 2.50 -11.63 -6.22
CA GLY A 56 2.07 -12.81 -6.97
C GLY A 56 1.46 -12.48 -8.34
N GLY A 57 0.84 -11.29 -8.47
CA GLY A 57 0.30 -10.79 -9.73
C GLY A 57 1.36 -10.51 -10.81
N VAL A 58 2.63 -10.36 -10.43
CA VAL A 58 3.73 -10.19 -11.41
C VAL A 58 3.86 -11.43 -12.29
N ALA A 59 3.85 -12.62 -11.70
CA ALA A 59 4.02 -13.86 -12.44
C ALA A 59 2.83 -14.12 -13.38
N THR A 60 1.60 -14.02 -12.87
CA THR A 60 0.39 -14.23 -13.67
C THR A 60 0.15 -13.14 -14.69
N GLY A 61 0.51 -11.88 -14.40
CA GLY A 61 0.28 -10.73 -15.26
C GLY A 61 1.31 -10.52 -16.37
N SER A 62 2.55 -11.02 -16.19
CA SER A 62 3.63 -10.84 -17.18
C SER A 62 4.14 -12.13 -17.82
N GLY A 63 3.81 -13.29 -17.24
CA GLY A 63 4.41 -14.58 -17.63
C GLY A 63 5.82 -14.80 -17.07
N PHE A 64 6.34 -13.90 -16.24
CA PHE A 64 7.65 -14.05 -15.62
C PHE A 64 7.65 -15.20 -14.61
N GLY A 65 8.72 -16.01 -14.62
CA GLY A 65 8.84 -17.16 -13.72
C GLY A 65 8.80 -16.72 -12.25
N PRO A 66 7.89 -17.25 -11.41
CA PRO A 66 7.71 -16.78 -10.04
C PRO A 66 8.94 -16.98 -9.14
N ARG A 67 9.83 -17.91 -9.51
CA ARG A 67 11.10 -18.16 -8.82
C ARG A 67 12.18 -17.12 -9.11
N ASN A 68 11.95 -16.24 -10.08
CA ASN A 68 12.92 -15.24 -10.54
C ASN A 68 12.64 -13.85 -9.95
N LEU A 69 11.71 -13.73 -9.01
CA LEU A 69 11.46 -12.47 -8.31
C LEU A 69 12.53 -12.28 -7.24
N ASP A 70 13.51 -11.43 -7.55
CA ASP A 70 14.72 -11.27 -6.73
C ASP A 70 14.51 -10.36 -5.52
N TYR A 71 13.74 -9.28 -5.68
CA TYR A 71 13.51 -8.28 -4.64
C TYR A 71 12.11 -7.69 -4.74
N VAL A 72 11.40 -7.62 -3.61
CA VAL A 72 10.07 -6.99 -3.52
C VAL A 72 10.17 -5.74 -2.65
N LEU A 73 10.11 -4.56 -3.28
CA LEU A 73 10.11 -3.27 -2.60
C LEU A 73 8.69 -2.87 -2.21
N GLY A 74 8.41 -2.81 -0.91
CA GLY A 74 7.15 -2.27 -0.40
C GLY A 74 7.15 -0.74 -0.42
N ILE A 75 6.22 -0.12 -1.14
CA ILE A 75 6.02 1.33 -1.05
C ILE A 75 5.01 1.60 0.07
N ILE A 76 5.48 2.21 1.15
CA ILE A 76 4.65 2.57 2.28
C ILE A 76 4.62 4.08 2.45
N LYS A 77 3.51 4.60 2.94
CA LYS A 77 3.39 6.00 3.30
C LYS A 77 3.54 6.11 4.82
N ALA A 78 4.10 7.23 5.31
CA ALA A 78 4.28 7.47 6.74
C ALA A 78 2.95 7.54 7.54
N TYR A 79 1.82 7.58 6.84
CA TYR A 79 0.45 7.59 7.37
C TYR A 79 -0.47 6.83 6.40
N CYS A 80 -1.66 6.44 6.84
CA CYS A 80 -2.59 5.68 6.03
C CYS A 80 -3.57 6.60 5.29
N THR A 81 -3.97 6.20 4.08
CA THR A 81 -5.01 6.88 3.31
C THR A 81 -5.90 5.88 2.59
N ARG A 82 -7.19 6.19 2.44
CA ARG A 82 -8.16 5.37 1.73
C ARG A 82 -9.08 6.23 0.88
N VAL A 83 -9.41 5.75 -0.31
CA VAL A 83 -10.42 6.35 -1.19
C VAL A 83 -11.66 5.46 -1.17
N GLY A 84 -12.83 6.07 -1.04
CA GLY A 84 -14.10 5.35 -1.02
C GLY A 84 -14.40 4.66 0.33
N GLY A 85 -15.34 3.72 0.28
CA GLY A 85 -15.84 2.99 1.44
C GLY A 85 -14.89 1.90 1.95
N GLY A 86 -15.35 1.17 2.96
CA GLY A 86 -14.66 0.04 3.57
C GLY A 86 -13.88 0.38 4.85
N PRO A 87 -13.36 -0.65 5.54
CA PRO A 87 -12.79 -0.48 6.87
C PRO A 87 -11.50 0.34 6.86
N PHE A 88 -11.31 1.14 7.90
CA PHE A 88 -10.12 1.94 8.12
C PHE A 88 -9.94 2.14 9.63
N THR A 89 -9.26 1.18 10.26
CA THR A 89 -9.12 1.13 11.72
C THR A 89 -8.44 2.37 12.30
N THR A 90 -7.43 2.91 11.61
CA THR A 90 -6.67 4.07 12.06
C THR A 90 -7.20 5.42 11.56
N GLU A 91 -8.43 5.47 11.03
CA GLU A 91 -9.00 6.69 10.47
C GLU A 91 -9.15 7.78 11.53
N LEU A 92 -8.80 9.00 11.13
CA LEU A 92 -8.87 10.19 11.96
C LEU A 92 -10.03 11.07 11.50
N PHE A 93 -10.92 11.37 12.44
CA PHE A 93 -12.10 12.22 12.24
C PHE A 93 -11.92 13.61 12.88
N ASP A 94 -10.70 13.95 13.28
CA ASP A 94 -10.32 15.16 14.00
C ASP A 94 -9.46 16.11 13.15
N GLU A 95 -8.96 17.18 13.77
CA GLU A 95 -8.11 18.17 13.12
C GLU A 95 -6.77 17.58 12.64
N VAL A 96 -6.27 16.54 13.30
CA VAL A 96 -5.04 15.82 12.88
C VAL A 96 -5.26 15.17 11.52
N GLY A 97 -6.36 14.43 11.35
CA GLY A 97 -6.70 13.82 10.07
C GLY A 97 -6.85 14.85 8.94
N THR A 98 -7.45 15.99 9.26
CA THR A 98 -7.62 17.12 8.32
C THR A 98 -6.28 17.74 7.92
N GLU A 99 -5.38 17.93 8.88
CA GLU A 99 -4.06 18.52 8.63
C GLU A 99 -3.15 17.57 7.83
N ILE A 100 -3.18 16.27 8.13
CA ILE A 100 -2.49 15.24 7.32
C ILE A 100 -3.00 15.28 5.87
N ALA A 101 -4.32 15.34 5.66
CA ALA A 101 -4.90 15.42 4.31
C ALA A 101 -4.44 16.68 3.57
N ARG A 102 -4.40 17.83 4.26
CA ARG A 102 -3.97 19.12 3.71
C ARG A 102 -2.49 19.09 3.35
N LYS A 103 -1.60 18.76 4.28
CA LYS A 103 -0.14 18.71 4.06
C LYS A 103 0.24 17.66 3.01
N GLY A 104 -0.47 16.53 3.00
CA GLY A 104 -0.25 15.43 2.06
C GLY A 104 -0.84 15.63 0.66
N ASN A 105 -1.56 16.73 0.40
CA ASN A 105 -2.33 16.95 -0.81
C ASN A 105 -3.24 15.75 -1.16
N GLU A 106 -3.90 15.18 -0.16
CA GLU A 106 -4.72 13.96 -0.29
C GLU A 106 -6.13 14.28 -0.79
N PHE A 107 -6.20 14.89 -1.98
CA PHE A 107 -7.44 15.19 -2.69
C PHE A 107 -7.45 14.45 -4.02
N GLY A 108 -8.59 13.85 -4.38
CA GLY A 108 -8.71 13.09 -5.63
C GLY A 108 -8.52 13.98 -6.86
N ALA A 109 -7.63 13.60 -7.78
CA ALA A 109 -7.31 14.37 -8.99
C ALA A 109 -8.49 14.60 -9.95
N VAL A 110 -9.55 13.78 -9.86
CA VAL A 110 -10.73 13.86 -10.75
C VAL A 110 -11.92 14.50 -10.06
N THR A 111 -12.22 14.09 -8.82
CA THR A 111 -13.46 14.47 -8.12
C THR A 111 -13.27 15.55 -7.08
N GLY A 112 -12.02 15.90 -6.73
CA GLY A 112 -11.69 16.79 -5.61
C GLY A 112 -12.07 16.22 -4.23
N ARG A 113 -12.57 14.98 -4.15
CA ARG A 113 -12.98 14.40 -2.86
C ARG A 113 -11.77 14.19 -1.96
N PRO A 114 -11.84 14.59 -0.68
CA PRO A 114 -10.77 14.33 0.28
C PRO A 114 -10.63 12.82 0.47
N ARG A 115 -9.39 12.34 0.51
CA ARG A 115 -9.13 10.97 0.94
C ARG A 115 -9.26 10.88 2.45
N ARG A 116 -9.79 9.76 2.92
CA ARG A 116 -9.79 9.41 4.34
C ARG A 116 -8.34 9.26 4.77
N CYS A 117 -7.95 9.87 5.88
CA CYS A 117 -6.59 9.88 6.39
C CYS A 117 -6.55 9.32 7.81
N GLY A 118 -5.43 8.70 8.17
CA GLY A 118 -5.26 8.07 9.46
C GLY A 118 -3.81 7.80 9.79
N TRP A 119 -3.54 7.41 11.03
CA TRP A 119 -2.20 7.08 11.49
C TRP A 119 -1.62 5.86 10.76
N PHE A 120 -0.29 5.70 10.84
CA PHE A 120 0.39 4.54 10.30
C PHE A 120 -0.13 3.25 10.95
N ASP A 121 -0.40 2.24 10.12
CA ASP A 121 -0.98 0.98 10.56
C ASP A 121 0.01 -0.17 10.37
N ALA A 122 0.79 -0.48 11.41
CA ALA A 122 1.77 -1.54 11.35
C ALA A 122 1.10 -2.93 11.26
N VAL A 123 -0.13 -3.09 11.73
CA VAL A 123 -0.88 -4.35 11.66
C VAL A 123 -1.25 -4.68 10.21
N ALA A 124 -1.69 -3.69 9.44
CA ALA A 124 -1.91 -3.83 8.01
C ALA A 124 -0.59 -4.06 7.24
N ILE A 125 0.49 -3.37 7.64
CA ILE A 125 1.81 -3.58 7.02
C ILE A 125 2.35 -5.00 7.28
N ARG A 126 2.20 -5.57 8.48
CA ARG A 126 2.59 -6.96 8.76
C ARG A 126 1.88 -7.95 7.84
N ARG A 127 0.60 -7.73 7.55
CA ARG A 127 -0.15 -8.51 6.55
C ARG A 127 0.43 -8.34 5.14
N ALA A 128 0.75 -7.12 4.73
CA ALA A 128 1.37 -6.86 3.44
C ALA A 128 2.75 -7.52 3.31
N ILE A 129 3.56 -7.56 4.38
CA ILE A 129 4.84 -8.29 4.41
C ILE A 129 4.60 -9.78 4.17
N GLN A 130 3.66 -10.37 4.91
CA GLN A 130 3.36 -11.81 4.81
C GLN A 130 2.93 -12.22 3.40
N LEU A 131 2.09 -11.41 2.74
CA LEU A 131 1.55 -11.74 1.42
C LEU A 131 2.57 -11.57 0.29
N ASN A 132 3.46 -10.59 0.40
CA ASN A 132 4.33 -10.19 -0.70
C ASN A 132 5.78 -10.65 -0.54
N SER A 133 6.15 -11.22 0.61
CA SER A 133 7.55 -11.53 0.94
C SER A 133 8.47 -10.30 0.78
N ILE A 134 8.02 -9.15 1.32
CA ILE A 134 8.69 -7.86 1.16
C ILE A 134 10.15 -7.95 1.62
N SER A 135 11.06 -7.53 0.75
CA SER A 135 12.51 -7.52 0.98
C SER A 135 12.99 -6.23 1.65
N GLY A 136 12.29 -5.12 1.40
CA GLY A 136 12.54 -3.84 2.06
C GLY A 136 11.47 -2.81 1.72
N PHE A 137 11.57 -1.62 2.32
CA PHE A 137 10.58 -0.58 2.21
C PHE A 137 11.15 0.72 1.65
N CYS A 138 10.36 1.38 0.81
CA CYS A 138 10.49 2.81 0.53
C CYS A 138 9.39 3.54 1.30
N MET A 139 9.78 4.29 2.34
CA MET A 139 8.84 5.13 3.08
C MET A 139 8.69 6.49 2.40
N THR A 140 7.46 6.86 2.12
CA THR A 140 7.10 8.06 1.37
C THR A 140 6.32 9.03 2.24
N LYS A 141 6.37 10.32 1.87
CA LYS A 141 5.63 11.41 2.52
C LYS A 141 5.87 11.55 4.02
N LEU A 142 7.10 11.31 4.46
CA LEU A 142 7.47 11.48 5.88
C LEU A 142 7.37 12.96 6.30
N ASP A 143 7.69 13.88 5.39
CA ASP A 143 7.58 15.35 5.52
C ASP A 143 6.17 15.85 5.87
N VAL A 144 5.15 15.07 5.56
CA VAL A 144 3.77 15.38 5.95
C VAL A 144 3.61 15.38 7.47
N LEU A 145 4.40 14.59 8.19
CA LEU A 145 4.36 14.50 9.66
C LEU A 145 5.20 15.58 10.36
N ASP A 146 5.85 16.49 9.64
CA ASP A 146 6.59 17.61 10.23
C ASP A 146 5.67 18.53 11.04
N GLY A 147 6.15 19.01 12.18
CA GLY A 147 5.44 19.97 13.02
C GLY A 147 4.39 19.37 13.97
N PHE A 148 4.08 18.07 13.86
CA PHE A 148 3.30 17.36 14.88
C PHE A 148 4.14 17.19 16.16
N ASP A 149 3.51 17.39 17.32
CA ASP A 149 4.19 17.19 18.61
C ASP A 149 4.25 15.71 19.01
N GLU A 150 3.28 14.91 18.55
CA GLU A 150 3.21 13.47 18.75
C GLU A 150 2.76 12.77 17.46
N ILE A 151 3.26 11.55 17.25
CA ILE A 151 2.87 10.66 16.15
C ILE A 151 2.43 9.34 16.75
N LYS A 152 1.37 8.74 16.19
CA LYS A 152 0.85 7.44 16.64
C LYS A 152 1.08 6.37 15.58
N ILE A 153 1.44 5.18 16.04
CA ILE A 153 1.63 3.99 15.22
C ILE A 153 0.68 2.92 15.76
N CYS A 154 -0.23 2.41 14.94
CA CYS A 154 -1.06 1.28 15.35
C CYS A 154 -0.23 0.00 15.31
N ILE A 155 0.02 -0.57 16.49
CA ILE A 155 0.90 -1.74 16.67
C ILE A 155 0.13 -3.05 16.83
N ALA A 156 -1.14 -2.98 17.22
CA ALA A 156 -2.04 -4.11 17.40
C ALA A 156 -3.49 -3.66 17.26
N TYR A 157 -4.38 -4.61 17.01
CA TYR A 157 -5.82 -4.42 17.01
C TYR A 157 -6.42 -5.14 18.20
N LYS A 158 -7.36 -4.48 18.89
CA LYS A 158 -8.24 -5.11 19.86
C LYS A 158 -9.56 -5.45 19.15
N MET A 159 -9.83 -6.74 19.06
CA MET A 159 -11.02 -7.30 18.44
C MET A 159 -12.25 -7.11 19.36
N PRO A 160 -13.48 -7.15 18.83
CA PRO A 160 -14.71 -7.02 19.65
C PRO A 160 -14.85 -8.06 20.76
N ASN A 161 -14.25 -9.25 20.60
CA ASN A 161 -14.20 -10.30 21.61
C ASN A 161 -13.14 -10.05 22.71
N GLY A 162 -12.39 -8.95 22.64
CA GLY A 162 -11.30 -8.58 23.53
C GLY A 162 -9.93 -9.15 23.17
N GLU A 163 -9.83 -9.99 22.13
CA GLU A 163 -8.57 -10.56 21.65
C GLU A 163 -7.68 -9.46 21.06
N ILE A 164 -6.36 -9.55 21.33
CA ILE A 164 -5.36 -8.65 20.76
C ILE A 164 -4.65 -9.38 19.63
N VAL A 165 -4.71 -8.82 18.42
CA VAL A 165 -4.08 -9.39 17.23
C VAL A 165 -3.09 -8.42 16.60
N GLU A 166 -2.00 -8.97 16.08
CA GLU A 166 -0.94 -8.20 15.42
C GLU A 166 -1.00 -8.28 13.89
N TYR A 167 -1.92 -9.08 13.35
CA TYR A 167 -2.13 -9.26 11.92
C TYR A 167 -3.57 -8.90 11.56
N ALA A 168 -3.71 -8.07 10.52
CA ALA A 168 -5.02 -7.62 10.04
C ALA A 168 -5.91 -8.80 9.60
N PRO A 169 -7.22 -8.79 9.87
CA PRO A 169 -8.12 -9.86 9.46
C PRO A 169 -8.36 -9.86 7.94
N LEU A 170 -8.77 -11.01 7.41
CA LEU A 170 -8.89 -11.25 5.96
C LEU A 170 -10.22 -10.76 5.35
N SER A 171 -11.34 -10.84 6.08
CA SER A 171 -12.66 -10.45 5.55
C SER A 171 -13.10 -9.11 6.10
N ALA A 172 -13.67 -8.19 5.29
CA ALA A 172 -14.09 -6.88 5.77
C ALA A 172 -15.09 -6.93 6.94
N LYS A 173 -15.92 -7.97 7.04
CA LYS A 173 -16.86 -8.15 8.18
C LYS A 173 -16.12 -8.25 9.52
N ASP A 174 -14.92 -8.81 9.51
CA ASP A 174 -14.13 -9.04 10.72
C ASP A 174 -13.46 -7.74 11.19
N TRP A 175 -13.55 -6.65 10.41
CA TRP A 175 -13.03 -5.33 10.76
C TRP A 175 -14.01 -4.48 11.57
N GLU A 176 -15.27 -4.90 11.68
CA GLU A 176 -16.28 -4.14 12.41
C GLU A 176 -15.99 -4.15 13.92
N GLY A 177 -15.98 -2.96 14.53
CA GLY A 177 -15.74 -2.80 15.97
C GLY A 177 -14.29 -3.05 16.42
N ILE A 178 -13.32 -3.11 15.49
CA ILE A 178 -11.90 -3.16 15.87
C ILE A 178 -11.45 -1.81 16.43
N GLU A 179 -10.76 -1.86 17.57
CA GLU A 179 -10.10 -0.70 18.17
C GLU A 179 -8.58 -0.74 17.90
N PRO A 180 -7.97 0.33 17.37
CA PRO A 180 -6.52 0.40 17.22
C PRO A 180 -5.83 0.56 18.59
N ILE A 181 -4.77 -0.21 18.81
CA ILE A 181 -3.83 -0.01 19.93
C ILE A 181 -2.63 0.77 19.38
N TYR A 182 -2.41 1.96 19.92
CA TYR A 182 -1.36 2.87 19.48
C TYR A 182 -0.13 2.85 20.39
N GLU A 183 1.03 2.88 19.78
CA GLU A 183 2.26 3.41 20.37
C GLU A 183 2.39 4.89 20.00
N THR A 184 2.65 5.74 20.98
CA THR A 184 2.88 7.18 20.77
C THR A 184 4.37 7.48 20.80
N LEU A 185 4.85 8.13 19.75
CA LEU A 185 6.22 8.61 19.62
C LEU A 185 6.24 10.15 19.66
N PRO A 186 7.33 10.75 20.16
CA PRO A 186 7.52 12.19 20.02
C PRO A 186 7.61 12.54 18.54
N GLY A 187 6.89 13.58 18.12
CA GLY A 187 7.01 14.15 16.79
C GLY A 187 8.27 15.01 16.66
N TRP A 188 8.39 15.69 15.52
CA TRP A 188 9.52 16.54 15.20
C TRP A 188 9.08 17.79 14.46
N LYS A 189 9.89 18.85 14.49
CA LYS A 189 9.54 20.11 13.83
C LYS A 189 9.77 20.06 12.32
N GLU A 190 10.87 19.47 11.88
CA GLU A 190 11.24 19.37 10.47
C GLU A 190 12.19 18.18 10.26
N ILE A 191 12.01 17.41 9.19
CA ILE A 191 12.98 16.39 8.80
C ILE A 191 14.23 17.06 8.26
N ARG A 192 15.36 16.87 8.95
CA ARG A 192 16.66 17.29 8.44
C ARG A 192 17.21 16.21 7.51
N SER A 193 17.10 16.44 6.20
CA SER A 193 17.69 15.67 5.09
C SER A 193 17.75 14.16 5.30
N VAL A 194 16.82 13.42 4.70
CA VAL A 194 16.98 11.98 4.48
C VAL A 194 18.02 11.82 3.37
N LEU A 195 19.25 11.42 3.70
CA LEU A 195 20.14 10.88 2.69
C LEU A 195 19.49 9.57 2.23
N LEU A 196 18.84 9.60 1.06
CA LEU A 196 18.56 8.39 0.30
C LEU A 196 19.94 7.86 -0.13
N MET A 197 20.47 6.91 0.64
CA MET A 197 21.59 6.06 0.22
C MET A 197 21.08 4.94 -0.68
#